data_AF-A0AAD9MCT9-F1
#
_entry.id   AF-A0AAD9MCT9-F1
#
_cell.length_a   1.000
_cell.length_b   1.000
_cell.length_c   1.000
_cell.angle_alpha   90.00
_cell.angle_beta   90.00
_cell.angle_gamma   90.00
#
_symmetry.space_group_name_H-M   'P 1'
#
loop_
_entity.id
_entity.type
_entity.pdbx_description
1 polymer ?
#
loop_
_entity_poly.entity_id
_entity_poly.type
_entity_poly.pdbx_seq_one_letter_code
_entity_poly.pdbx_strand_id
1 'polypeptide(L)'
;MPKQYVVLGRPVPPLGPRRVSVLLVCLAVLAVLGLLCKLPFGSAPIGPPFQMADGQLGLPQSLRTPWINYLNPWKQPSHPPPRQRNDTDGESHWYSNRMWFLMPFSSSVTLDENRSLLPDLVRRTRIYCYYDNTVAKDAASKDAESDLLLIWRRAWWAHGFEPIILSPAEAMKNPRYEEVQRLEMGMHMDPALRTALMRWLAWEKMGGGLLADHLLFPMGPHHDPLLSHLLGPRECPAQDGQELPVGGRALD
;
A
#
# COMPACT_ATOMS: atom_id res chain seq x y z
N MET A 1 16.91 -21.51 -25.86
CA MET A 1 16.48 -20.70 -24.70
C MET A 1 15.07 -21.12 -24.29
N PRO A 2 14.80 -21.47 -23.02
CA PRO A 2 13.46 -21.85 -22.57
C PRO A 2 12.54 -20.62 -22.54
N LYS A 3 11.40 -20.69 -23.24
CA LYS A 3 10.40 -19.62 -23.29
C LYS A 3 9.65 -19.56 -21.95
N GLN A 4 9.80 -18.46 -21.22
CA GLN A 4 9.10 -18.21 -19.95
C GLN A 4 7.76 -17.52 -20.24
N TYR A 5 6.66 -18.21 -19.94
CA TYR A 5 5.32 -17.68 -20.16
C TYR A 5 4.90 -16.77 -18.99
N VAL A 6 4.39 -15.58 -19.32
CA VAL A 6 3.94 -14.56 -18.36
C VAL A 6 2.43 -14.44 -18.46
N VAL A 7 1.73 -14.53 -17.32
CA VAL A 7 0.27 -14.34 -17.23
C VAL A 7 0.01 -13.32 -16.12
N LEU A 8 -0.80 -12.29 -16.40
CA LEU A 8 -1.14 -11.21 -15.45
C LEU A 8 0.10 -10.54 -14.81
N GLY A 9 1.13 -10.28 -15.63
CA GLY A 9 2.32 -9.54 -15.21
C GLY A 9 3.26 -10.27 -14.24
N ARG A 10 3.00 -11.55 -13.92
CA ARG A 10 3.88 -12.38 -13.10
C ARG A 10 4.44 -13.55 -13.91
N PRO A 11 5.75 -13.85 -13.80
CA PRO A 11 6.32 -15.04 -14.41
C PRO A 11 5.68 -16.28 -13.79
N VAL A 12 5.12 -17.17 -14.62
CA VAL A 12 4.54 -18.41 -14.11
C VAL A 12 5.68 -19.28 -13.57
N PRO A 13 5.67 -19.66 -12.28
CA PRO A 13 6.70 -20.52 -11.74
C PRO A 13 6.69 -21.87 -12.46
N PRO A 14 7.84 -22.50 -12.70
CA PRO A 14 7.90 -23.80 -13.36
C PRO A 14 7.07 -24.82 -12.58
N LEU A 15 6.02 -25.34 -13.22
CA LEU A 15 5.12 -26.32 -12.65
C LEU A 15 5.87 -27.66 -12.51
N GLY A 16 6.34 -27.97 -11.31
CA GLY A 16 6.94 -29.28 -11.02
C GLY A 16 5.90 -30.41 -11.13
N PRO A 17 6.32 -31.65 -11.44
CA PRO A 17 5.42 -32.78 -11.73
C PRO A 17 4.48 -33.11 -10.56
N ARG A 18 4.90 -32.83 -9.32
CA ARG A 18 4.07 -33.00 -8.10
C ARG A 18 2.87 -32.07 -8.06
N ARG A 19 3.00 -30.82 -8.54
CA ARG A 19 1.90 -29.83 -8.55
C ARG A 19 0.87 -30.16 -9.63
N VAL A 20 1.33 -30.68 -10.77
CA VAL A 20 0.44 -31.15 -11.87
C VAL A 20 -0.37 -32.36 -11.43
N SER A 21 0.26 -33.33 -10.74
CA SER A 21 -0.43 -34.50 -10.20
C SER A 21 -1.54 -34.12 -9.21
N VAL A 22 -1.28 -33.18 -8.29
CA VAL A 22 -2.30 -32.68 -7.35
C VAL A 22 -3.47 -32.00 -8.07
N LEU A 23 -3.20 -31.16 -9.08
CA LEU A 23 -4.26 -30.50 -9.85
C LEU A 23 -5.15 -31.50 -10.60
N LEU A 24 -4.55 -32.54 -11.19
CA LEU A 24 -5.29 -33.59 -11.88
C LEU A 24 -6.15 -34.43 -10.92
N VAL A 25 -5.63 -34.74 -9.72
CA VAL A 25 -6.41 -35.42 -8.68
C VAL A 25 -7.58 -34.54 -8.22
N CYS A 26 -7.36 -33.25 -7.98
CA CYS A 26 -8.44 -32.32 -7.61
C CYS A 26 -9.52 -32.21 -8.70
N LEU A 27 -9.12 -32.14 -9.98
CA LEU A 27 -10.07 -32.14 -11.12
C LEU A 27 -10.86 -33.45 -11.21
N ALA A 28 -10.20 -34.59 -11.01
CA ALA A 28 -10.86 -35.89 -11.00
C ALA A 28 -11.89 -36.02 -9.87
N VAL A 29 -11.55 -35.55 -8.66
CA VAL A 29 -12.47 -35.54 -7.51
C VAL A 29 -13.68 -34.62 -7.79
N LEU A 30 -13.45 -33.43 -8.35
CA LEU A 30 -14.53 -32.51 -8.73
C LEU A 30 -15.44 -33.10 -9.81
N ALA A 31 -14.89 -33.82 -10.79
CA ALA A 31 -15.66 -34.48 -11.82
C ALA A 31 -16.52 -35.62 -11.26
N VAL A 32 -15.97 -36.44 -10.35
CA VAL A 32 -16.72 -37.52 -9.68
C VAL A 32 -17.81 -36.95 -8.77
N LEU A 33 -17.52 -35.89 -8.01
CA LEU A 33 -18.50 -35.21 -7.16
C LEU A 33 -19.61 -34.58 -8.01
N GLY A 34 -19.26 -33.95 -9.14
CA GLY A 34 -20.22 -33.40 -10.09
C GLY A 34 -21.11 -34.47 -10.72
N LEU A 35 -20.56 -35.66 -11.02
CA LEU A 35 -21.32 -36.79 -11.54
C LEU A 35 -22.29 -37.35 -10.48
N LEU A 36 -21.84 -37.47 -9.22
CA LEU A 36 -22.66 -37.92 -8.11
C LEU A 36 -23.80 -36.96 -7.78
N CYS A 37 -23.57 -35.64 -7.90
CA CYS A 37 -24.62 -34.62 -7.76
C CYS A 37 -25.59 -34.57 -8.96
N LYS A 38 -25.26 -35.21 -10.10
CA LYS A 38 -26.13 -35.33 -11.28
C LYS A 38 -26.99 -36.60 -11.27
N LEU A 39 -26.82 -37.50 -10.29
CA LEU A 39 -27.72 -38.65 -10.11
C LEU A 39 -29.01 -38.17 -9.42
N PRO A 40 -30.19 -38.36 -10.05
CA PRO A 40 -31.40 -37.63 -9.68
C PRO A 40 -32.06 -38.24 -8.44
N PHE A 41 -32.17 -37.46 -7.37
CA PHE A 41 -33.33 -37.59 -6.48
C PHE A 41 -34.54 -37.04 -7.25
N GLY A 42 -35.45 -37.93 -7.65
CA GLY A 42 -36.82 -37.58 -8.02
C GLY A 42 -37.03 -37.24 -9.50
N SER A 43 -37.60 -38.20 -10.22
CA SER A 43 -38.28 -38.02 -11.51
C SER A 43 -39.34 -36.91 -11.45
N ALA A 44 -39.26 -35.92 -12.36
CA ALA A 44 -40.37 -35.03 -12.69
C ALA A 44 -40.60 -35.08 -14.21
N PRO A 45 -41.86 -35.21 -14.68
CA PRO A 45 -42.18 -35.43 -16.08
C PRO A 45 -42.09 -34.13 -16.89
N ILE A 46 -41.75 -34.32 -18.16
CA ILE A 46 -41.57 -33.34 -19.21
C ILE A 46 -42.92 -32.70 -19.58
N GLY A 47 -42.99 -31.36 -19.57
CA GLY A 47 -44.07 -30.53 -20.11
C GLY A 47 -43.47 -29.32 -20.86
N PRO A 48 -44.20 -28.71 -21.82
CA PRO A 48 -43.63 -27.95 -22.95
C PRO A 48 -43.03 -26.59 -22.55
N PRO A 49 -42.13 -26.04 -23.38
CA PRO A 49 -41.39 -24.83 -23.06
C PRO A 49 -42.22 -23.57 -23.36
N PHE A 50 -41.96 -22.53 -22.57
CA PHE A 50 -42.43 -21.14 -22.71
C PHE A 50 -43.82 -20.83 -22.12
N GLN A 51 -43.87 -20.71 -20.80
CA GLN A 51 -44.61 -19.62 -20.17
C GLN A 51 -43.62 -18.77 -19.38
N MET A 52 -43.56 -17.48 -19.74
CA MET A 52 -42.92 -16.44 -18.95
C MET A 52 -43.60 -16.38 -17.59
N ALA A 53 -43.01 -17.04 -16.61
CA ALA A 53 -43.29 -16.79 -15.21
C ALA A 53 -42.50 -15.54 -14.83
N ASP A 54 -43.21 -14.49 -14.41
CA ASP A 54 -42.64 -13.42 -13.60
C ASP A 54 -41.95 -14.07 -12.40
N GLY A 55 -40.64 -14.25 -12.51
CA GLY A 55 -39.81 -14.99 -11.58
C GLY A 55 -39.53 -14.21 -10.31
N GLN A 56 -40.58 -13.89 -9.54
CA GLN A 56 -40.43 -13.93 -8.08
C GLN A 56 -40.10 -15.39 -7.76
N LEU A 57 -38.81 -15.70 -7.64
CA LEU A 57 -38.34 -17.01 -7.18
C LEU A 57 -39.03 -17.32 -5.85
N GLY A 58 -40.11 -18.09 -5.92
CA GLY A 58 -40.96 -18.45 -4.79
C GLY A 58 -40.22 -19.43 -3.90
N LEU A 59 -39.32 -18.90 -3.07
CA LEU A 59 -38.73 -19.66 -1.98
C LEU A 59 -39.88 -20.17 -1.08
N PRO A 60 -39.92 -21.48 -0.76
CA PRO A 60 -40.97 -22.04 0.08
C PRO A 60 -41.01 -21.32 1.42
N GLN A 61 -42.21 -21.08 1.95
CA GLN A 61 -42.45 -20.26 3.15
C GLN A 61 -41.70 -20.76 4.40
N SER A 62 -41.35 -22.05 4.44
CA SER A 62 -40.52 -22.68 5.49
C SER A 62 -39.06 -22.22 5.50
N LEU A 63 -38.54 -21.74 4.36
CA LEU A 63 -37.21 -21.15 4.23
C LEU A 63 -37.25 -19.61 4.31
N ARG A 64 -38.38 -18.97 4.64
CA ARG A 64 -38.39 -17.53 4.96
C ARG A 64 -38.07 -17.31 6.42
N THR A 65 -36.82 -17.54 6.79
CA THR A 65 -36.33 -17.17 8.12
C THR A 65 -35.56 -15.85 8.03
N PRO A 66 -35.62 -14.98 9.07
CA PRO A 66 -35.11 -13.61 8.99
C PRO A 66 -33.61 -13.53 8.70
N TRP A 67 -32.83 -14.59 8.98
CA TRP A 67 -31.40 -14.68 8.65
C TRP A 67 -31.11 -14.73 7.15
N ILE A 68 -32.02 -15.21 6.31
CA ILE A 68 -31.83 -15.23 4.85
C ILE A 68 -31.87 -13.80 4.28
N ASN A 69 -32.61 -12.90 4.92
CA ASN A 69 -32.55 -11.46 4.58
C ASN A 69 -31.24 -10.79 5.01
N TYR A 70 -30.48 -11.37 5.95
CA TYR A 70 -29.12 -10.90 6.28
C TYR A 70 -28.07 -11.43 5.29
N LEU A 71 -28.38 -12.48 4.54
CA LEU A 71 -27.49 -13.06 3.52
C LEU A 71 -27.69 -12.45 2.13
N ASN A 72 -28.62 -11.50 1.95
CA ASN A 72 -28.80 -10.83 0.66
C ASN A 72 -27.67 -9.79 0.44
N PRO A 73 -26.72 -10.02 -0.49
CA PRO A 73 -25.63 -9.09 -0.75
C PRO A 73 -26.09 -7.80 -1.45
N TRP A 74 -27.35 -7.75 -1.90
CA TRP A 74 -27.95 -6.60 -2.59
C TRP A 74 -28.89 -5.77 -1.71
N LYS A 75 -28.96 -6.06 -0.41
CA LYS A 75 -29.83 -5.32 0.50
C LYS A 75 -29.25 -3.94 0.77
N GLN A 76 -30.03 -2.90 0.47
CA GLN A 76 -29.66 -1.52 0.81
C GLN A 76 -29.64 -1.33 2.34
N PRO A 77 -28.67 -0.56 2.87
CA PRO A 77 -28.62 -0.24 4.29
C PRO A 77 -29.90 0.50 4.69
N SER A 78 -30.45 0.16 5.86
CA SER A 78 -31.69 0.78 6.36
C SER A 78 -31.44 2.02 7.23
N HIS A 79 -30.20 2.21 7.68
CA HIS A 79 -29.80 3.34 8.53
C HIS A 79 -28.54 3.98 7.98
N PRO A 80 -28.42 5.32 8.10
CA PRO A 80 -27.21 6.01 7.69
C PRO A 80 -26.03 5.55 8.55
N PRO A 81 -24.81 5.45 7.97
CA PRO A 81 -23.64 5.04 8.72
C PRO A 81 -23.25 6.11 9.74
N PRO A 82 -22.64 5.69 10.88
CA PRO A 82 -22.21 6.63 11.91
C PRO A 82 -21.23 7.66 11.37
N ARG A 83 -21.22 8.86 11.98
CA ARG A 83 -20.29 9.92 11.61
C ARG A 83 -18.86 9.60 12.04
N GLN A 84 -17.91 9.85 11.15
CA GLN A 84 -16.49 9.68 11.41
C GLN A 84 -15.92 10.96 12.06
N ARG A 85 -14.72 10.88 12.66
CA ARG A 85 -14.10 12.05 13.31
C ARG A 85 -13.70 13.14 12.31
N ASN A 86 -13.29 12.74 11.10
CA ASN A 86 -12.80 13.63 10.05
C ASN A 86 -13.75 13.59 8.85
N ASP A 87 -15.04 13.81 9.08
CA ASP A 87 -16.13 13.63 8.10
C ASP A 87 -16.57 14.96 7.46
N THR A 88 -16.16 16.09 8.01
CA THR A 88 -16.72 17.41 7.66
C THR A 88 -15.63 18.45 7.47
N ASP A 89 -15.74 19.18 6.37
CA ASP A 89 -14.97 20.41 6.10
C ASP A 89 -15.93 21.47 5.53
N GLY A 90 -16.25 22.47 6.35
CA GLY A 90 -17.24 23.50 6.03
C GLY A 90 -18.63 22.91 5.72
N GLU A 91 -19.08 23.10 4.48
CA GLU A 91 -20.36 22.59 3.95
C GLU A 91 -20.25 21.18 3.35
N SER A 92 -19.02 20.66 3.20
CA SER A 92 -18.78 19.36 2.58
C SER A 92 -18.73 18.25 3.64
N HIS A 93 -19.42 17.15 3.37
CA HIS A 93 -19.45 15.96 4.21
C HIS A 93 -19.04 14.71 3.42
N TRP A 94 -18.32 13.78 4.05
CA TRP A 94 -17.89 12.56 3.38
C TRP A 94 -17.79 11.35 4.29
N TYR A 95 -18.07 10.19 3.73
CA TYR A 95 -17.91 8.91 4.40
C TYR A 95 -16.75 8.11 3.79
N SER A 96 -15.74 7.77 4.59
CA SER A 96 -14.64 6.94 4.12
C SER A 96 -14.99 5.45 4.24
N ASN A 97 -14.91 4.72 3.13
CA ASN A 97 -15.15 3.28 3.10
C ASN A 97 -14.21 2.58 2.11
N ARG A 98 -13.67 1.43 2.48
CA ARG A 98 -12.84 0.60 1.60
C ARG A 98 -13.60 0.04 0.40
N MET A 99 -14.90 -0.21 0.53
CA MET A 99 -15.75 -0.74 -0.56
C MET A 99 -16.28 0.35 -1.50
N TRP A 100 -15.73 1.57 -1.44
CA TRP A 100 -16.17 2.69 -2.27
C TRP A 100 -16.18 2.39 -3.77
N PHE A 101 -15.19 1.63 -4.25
CA PHE A 101 -15.05 1.29 -5.67
C PHE A 101 -16.11 0.30 -6.18
N LEU A 102 -16.80 -0.41 -5.30
CA LEU A 102 -17.85 -1.36 -5.66
C LEU A 102 -19.23 -0.71 -5.79
N MET A 103 -19.36 0.52 -5.30
CA MET A 103 -20.64 1.21 -5.19
C MET A 103 -20.72 2.31 -6.26
N PRO A 104 -21.74 2.29 -7.14
CA PRO A 104 -21.85 3.28 -8.21
C PRO A 104 -22.22 4.69 -7.69
N PHE A 105 -22.89 4.77 -6.53
CA PHE A 105 -23.37 6.02 -5.95
C PHE A 105 -23.08 6.08 -4.46
N SER A 106 -22.70 7.27 -3.96
CA SER A 106 -22.48 7.50 -2.54
C SER A 106 -23.77 7.41 -1.72
N SER A 107 -24.89 7.85 -2.30
CA SER A 107 -26.21 7.90 -1.66
C SER A 107 -26.75 6.52 -1.28
N SER A 108 -26.40 5.46 -2.02
CA SER A 108 -26.87 4.10 -1.72
C SER A 108 -26.30 3.54 -0.42
N VAL A 109 -25.14 4.06 0.03
CA VAL A 109 -24.46 3.63 1.25
C VAL A 109 -24.71 4.61 2.39
N THR A 110 -24.57 5.90 2.11
CA THR A 110 -24.69 6.96 3.12
C THR A 110 -26.14 7.29 3.47
N LEU A 111 -27.09 6.95 2.59
CA LEU A 111 -28.49 7.36 2.64
C LEU A 111 -28.67 8.89 2.66
N ASP A 112 -27.65 9.62 2.21
CA ASP A 112 -27.60 11.08 2.16
C ASP A 112 -27.09 11.52 0.79
N GLU A 113 -27.80 12.44 0.14
CA GLU A 113 -27.42 12.96 -1.17
C GLU A 113 -26.24 13.94 -1.07
N ASN A 114 -26.09 14.63 0.06
CA ASN A 114 -25.05 15.65 0.26
C ASN A 114 -23.73 15.06 0.80
N ARG A 115 -23.69 13.75 1.06
CA ARG A 115 -22.52 13.07 1.61
C ARG A 115 -21.80 12.28 0.52
N SER A 116 -20.59 12.73 0.22
CA SER A 116 -19.73 12.02 -0.73
C SER A 116 -19.16 10.74 -0.10
N LEU A 117 -18.84 9.75 -0.92
CA LEU A 117 -18.24 8.50 -0.45
C LEU A 117 -16.81 8.44 -0.98
N LEU A 118 -15.85 8.40 -0.05
CA LEU A 118 -14.43 8.50 -0.36
C LEU A 118 -13.70 7.19 -0.05
N PRO A 119 -12.56 6.93 -0.72
CA PRO A 119 -11.63 5.90 -0.30
C PRO A 119 -11.18 6.13 1.15
N ASP A 120 -10.99 5.03 1.88
CA ASP A 120 -10.33 5.11 3.18
C ASP A 120 -8.87 5.55 3.01
N LEU A 121 -8.44 6.55 3.79
CA LEU A 121 -7.10 7.09 3.68
C LEU A 121 -6.11 6.07 4.25
N VAL A 122 -5.25 5.53 3.38
CA VAL A 122 -4.17 4.65 3.82
C VAL A 122 -3.26 5.43 4.75
N ARG A 123 -2.97 4.83 5.91
CA ARG A 123 -2.00 5.41 6.84
C ARG A 123 -0.63 5.47 6.16
N ARG A 124 -0.13 6.69 6.02
CA ARG A 124 1.18 6.96 5.44
C ARG A 124 2.28 6.36 6.31
N THR A 125 3.36 5.94 5.67
CA THR A 125 4.56 5.48 6.37
C THR A 125 5.27 6.67 7.00
N ARG A 126 5.69 6.52 8.26
CA ARG A 126 6.38 7.59 8.99
C ARG A 126 7.83 7.69 8.57
N ILE A 127 8.27 8.91 8.30
CA ILE A 127 9.67 9.26 8.08
C ILE A 127 10.10 10.25 9.14
N TYR A 128 11.22 9.95 9.78
CA TYR A 128 11.78 10.74 10.87
C TYR A 128 13.00 11.49 10.41
N CYS A 129 13.12 12.71 10.90
CA CYS A 129 14.31 13.53 10.78
C CYS A 129 14.72 13.97 12.18
N TYR A 130 16.00 13.83 12.53
CA TYR A 130 16.50 14.35 13.79
C TYR A 130 17.10 15.74 13.59
N TYR A 131 16.67 16.71 14.40
CA TYR A 131 17.20 18.06 14.39
C TYR A 131 17.45 18.54 15.82
N ASP A 132 18.66 18.98 16.08
CA ASP A 132 19.10 19.41 17.40
C ASP A 132 18.85 20.91 17.61
N ASN A 133 17.85 21.22 18.42
CA ASN A 133 17.49 22.59 18.80
C ASN A 133 18.39 23.18 19.91
N THR A 134 19.24 22.37 20.55
CA THR A 134 20.02 22.79 21.74
C THR A 134 21.33 23.49 21.38
N VAL A 135 21.82 23.29 20.16
CA VAL A 135 23.04 23.93 19.68
C VAL A 135 22.80 25.42 19.47
N ALA A 136 23.59 26.25 20.15
CA ALA A 136 23.53 27.70 19.99
C ALA A 136 23.98 28.09 18.58
N LYS A 137 23.02 28.55 17.76
CA LYS A 137 23.23 29.07 16.41
C LYS A 137 22.76 30.50 16.31
N ASP A 138 23.32 31.23 15.34
CA ASP A 138 22.88 32.59 14.98
C ASP A 138 21.40 32.60 14.57
N ALA A 139 20.72 33.73 14.78
CA ALA A 139 19.30 33.87 14.47
C ALA A 139 19.02 33.63 12.99
N ALA A 140 19.85 34.21 12.10
CA ALA A 140 19.70 34.03 10.66
C ALA A 140 19.87 32.56 10.23
N SER A 141 20.80 31.83 10.87
CA SER A 141 20.99 30.40 10.59
C SER A 141 19.80 29.56 11.06
N LYS A 142 19.20 29.89 12.20
CA LYS A 142 18.01 29.19 12.73
C LYS A 142 16.80 29.37 11.84
N ASP A 143 16.58 30.58 11.33
CA ASP A 143 15.47 30.87 10.42
C ASP A 143 15.63 30.10 9.10
N ALA A 144 16.84 30.11 8.52
CA ALA A 144 17.15 29.34 7.31
C ALA A 144 16.96 27.82 7.51
N GLU A 145 17.39 27.27 8.64
CA GLU A 145 17.20 25.85 8.96
C GLU A 145 15.72 25.49 9.22
N SER A 146 14.96 26.40 9.82
CA SER A 146 13.50 26.24 10.01
C SER A 146 12.77 26.17 8.67
N ASP A 147 13.12 27.05 7.73
CA ASP A 147 12.58 27.04 6.37
C ASP A 147 12.95 25.76 5.64
N LEU A 148 14.19 25.30 5.78
CA LEU A 148 14.66 24.02 5.22
C LEU A 148 13.83 22.84 5.76
N LEU A 149 13.60 22.76 7.08
CA LEU A 149 12.78 21.71 7.69
C LEU A 149 11.31 21.79 7.25
N LEU A 150 10.81 22.98 6.97
CA LEU A 150 9.47 23.18 6.43
C LEU A 150 9.37 22.68 4.98
N ILE A 151 10.36 22.98 4.14
CA ILE A 151 10.45 22.43 2.77
C ILE A 151 10.58 20.92 2.82
N TRP A 152 11.41 20.38 3.71
CA TRP A 152 11.59 18.94 3.92
C TRP A 152 10.26 18.25 4.24
N ARG A 153 9.49 18.80 5.20
CA ARG A 153 8.15 18.28 5.53
C ARG A 153 7.22 18.30 4.32
N ARG A 154 7.19 19.39 3.56
CA ARG A 154 6.34 19.50 2.36
C ARG A 154 6.74 18.50 1.27
N ALA A 155 8.04 18.32 1.04
CA ALA A 155 8.57 17.39 0.03
C ALA A 155 8.19 15.94 0.36
N TRP A 156 8.45 15.48 1.59
CA TRP A 156 8.11 14.11 1.99
C TRP A 156 6.61 13.86 2.08
N TRP A 157 5.82 14.87 2.46
CA TRP A 157 4.36 14.78 2.42
C TRP A 157 3.83 14.64 0.99
N ALA A 158 4.40 15.38 0.02
CA ALA A 158 4.03 15.25 -1.39
C ALA A 158 4.32 13.85 -1.94
N HIS A 159 5.40 13.21 -1.48
CA HIS A 159 5.76 11.83 -1.82
C HIS A 159 4.92 10.75 -1.10
N GLY A 160 3.97 11.13 -0.25
CA GLY A 160 3.06 10.18 0.42
C GLY A 160 3.56 9.65 1.76
N PHE A 161 4.60 10.24 2.35
CA PHE A 161 5.07 9.91 3.70
C PHE A 161 4.44 10.83 4.77
N GLU A 162 4.52 10.42 6.03
CA GLU A 162 4.19 11.23 7.22
C GLU A 162 5.51 11.71 7.87
N PRO A 163 5.95 12.96 7.60
CA PRO A 163 7.21 13.49 8.11
C PRO A 163 7.07 13.95 9.56
N ILE A 164 7.97 13.47 10.42
CA ILE A 164 8.02 13.78 11.85
C ILE A 164 9.42 14.26 12.20
N ILE A 165 9.53 15.42 12.83
CA ILE A 165 10.81 15.96 13.29
C ILE A 165 11.01 15.53 14.74
N LEU A 166 12.10 14.83 14.99
CA LEU A 166 12.58 14.41 16.29
C LEU A 166 13.57 15.45 16.81
N SER A 167 13.38 15.83 18.06
CA SER A 167 14.24 16.69 18.86
C SER A 167 15.03 15.86 19.89
N PRO A 168 15.99 16.48 20.60
CA PRO A 168 16.70 15.82 21.69
C PRO A 168 15.79 15.35 22.83
N ALA A 169 14.61 15.98 22.99
CA ALA A 169 13.65 15.60 24.01
C ALA A 169 13.05 14.20 23.77
N GLU A 170 12.93 13.74 22.52
CA GLU A 170 12.54 12.36 22.21
C GLU A 170 13.65 11.36 22.57
N ALA A 171 14.92 11.72 22.36
CA ALA A 171 16.05 10.86 22.72
C ALA A 171 16.12 10.62 24.24
N MET A 172 15.89 11.67 25.04
CA MET A 172 15.90 11.59 26.52
C MET A 172 14.82 10.68 27.10
N LYS A 173 13.74 10.40 26.35
CA LYS A 173 12.68 9.48 26.77
C LYS A 173 13.05 8.01 26.59
N ASN A 174 14.18 7.70 25.95
CA ASN A 174 14.65 6.33 25.77
C ASN A 174 15.41 5.87 27.03
N PRO A 175 15.10 4.69 27.61
CA PRO A 175 15.83 4.16 28.78
C PRO A 175 17.34 4.00 28.54
N ARG A 176 17.78 3.80 27.29
CA ARG A 176 19.20 3.68 26.94
C ARG A 176 19.96 5.01 26.97
N TYR A 177 19.27 6.13 27.15
CA TYR A 177 19.91 7.44 27.25
C TYR A 177 20.89 7.52 28.44
N GLU A 178 20.60 6.84 29.55
CA GLU A 178 21.49 6.79 30.72
C GLU A 178 22.83 6.11 30.45
N GLU A 179 22.87 5.13 29.54
CA GLU A 179 24.11 4.45 29.15
C GLU A 179 24.98 5.39 28.30
N VAL A 180 24.36 6.13 27.38
CA VAL A 180 25.03 7.11 26.54
C VAL A 180 25.62 8.25 27.37
N GLN A 181 24.88 8.72 28.37
CA GLN A 181 25.35 9.76 29.28
C GLN A 181 26.56 9.30 30.12
N ARG A 182 26.57 8.04 30.57
CA ARG A 182 27.72 7.45 31.28
C ARG A 182 28.97 7.37 30.40
N LEU A 183 28.80 6.99 29.13
CA LEU A 183 29.91 6.95 28.17
C LEU A 183 30.46 8.35 27.89
N GLU A 184 29.60 9.36 27.78
CA GLU A 184 30.00 10.76 27.59
C GLU A 184 30.85 11.30 28.76
N MET A 185 30.54 10.92 29.99
CA MET A 185 31.28 11.35 31.18
C MET A 185 32.61 10.60 31.37
N GLY A 186 32.67 9.31 30.99
CA GLY A 186 33.84 8.47 31.20
C GLY A 186 34.88 8.51 30.08
N MET A 187 34.48 8.90 28.87
CA MET A 187 35.33 8.96 27.69
C MET A 187 34.96 10.23 26.94
N HIS A 188 35.91 11.16 26.76
CA HIS A 188 35.69 12.36 25.94
C HIS A 188 35.23 11.95 24.54
N MET A 189 33.91 12.01 24.30
CA MET A 189 33.28 11.53 23.08
C MET A 189 33.24 12.66 22.04
N ASP A 190 33.47 12.30 20.78
CA ASP A 190 33.34 13.21 19.64
C ASP A 190 31.89 13.75 19.55
N PRO A 191 31.68 15.08 19.47
CA PRO A 191 30.34 15.68 19.34
C PRO A 191 29.54 15.17 18.13
N ALA A 192 30.20 14.80 17.03
CA ALA A 192 29.51 14.22 15.88
C ALA A 192 28.93 12.84 16.20
N LEU A 193 29.70 12.00 16.91
CA LEU A 193 29.24 10.69 17.38
C LEU A 193 28.09 10.82 18.37
N ARG A 194 28.17 11.77 19.31
CA ARG A 194 27.08 12.08 20.24
C ARG A 194 25.78 12.38 19.49
N THR A 195 25.85 13.25 18.48
CA THR A 195 24.67 13.66 17.70
C THR A 195 24.06 12.47 16.94
N ALA A 196 24.91 11.62 16.35
CA ALA A 196 24.47 10.42 15.65
C ALA A 196 23.77 9.41 16.60
N LEU A 197 24.31 9.26 17.81
CA LEU A 197 23.76 8.37 18.84
C LEU A 197 22.42 8.88 19.39
N MET A 198 22.32 10.19 19.65
CA MET A 198 21.07 10.84 20.04
C MET A 198 19.99 10.68 18.97
N ARG A 199 20.36 10.85 17.70
CA ARG A 199 19.48 10.59 16.55
C ARG A 199 18.95 9.16 16.55
N TRP A 200 19.81 8.16 16.77
CA TRP A 200 19.39 6.76 16.80
C TRP A 200 18.52 6.44 18.01
N LEU A 201 18.83 6.99 19.19
CA LEU A 201 18.01 6.82 20.40
C LEU A 201 16.60 7.39 20.22
N ALA A 202 16.50 8.59 19.63
CA ALA A 202 15.21 9.21 19.32
C ALA A 202 14.40 8.34 18.34
N TRP A 203 15.05 7.80 17.32
CA TRP A 203 14.41 6.94 16.33
C TRP A 203 13.96 5.59 16.93
N GLU A 204 14.80 4.95 17.74
CA GLU A 204 14.48 3.71 18.44
C GLU A 204 13.20 3.86 19.28
N LYS A 205 13.05 5.00 19.97
CA LYS A 205 11.88 5.27 20.81
C LYS A 205 10.56 5.27 20.02
N MET A 206 10.60 5.58 18.72
CA MET A 206 9.41 5.60 17.86
C MET A 206 8.98 4.20 17.39
N GLY A 207 9.83 3.17 17.54
CA GLY A 207 9.46 1.77 17.35
C GLY A 207 9.33 1.29 15.90
N GLY A 208 9.75 2.09 14.91
CA GLY A 208 9.75 1.73 13.49
C GLY A 208 9.62 2.94 12.56
N GLY A 209 9.65 2.70 11.25
CA GLY A 209 9.60 3.73 10.20
C GLY A 209 10.98 4.02 9.60
N LEU A 210 11.07 5.04 8.75
CA LEU A 210 12.30 5.41 8.05
C LEU A 210 13.00 6.57 8.77
N LEU A 211 14.32 6.52 8.90
CA LEU A 211 15.13 7.63 9.40
C LEU A 211 15.88 8.25 8.23
N ALA A 212 15.71 9.55 8.02
CA ALA A 212 16.42 10.32 7.01
C ALA A 212 17.09 11.55 7.65
N ASP A 213 18.09 12.07 6.95
CA ASP A 213 18.72 13.32 7.35
C ASP A 213 17.86 14.52 6.91
N HIS A 214 17.98 15.64 7.61
CA HIS A 214 17.28 16.89 7.30
C HIS A 214 17.67 17.46 5.93
N LEU A 215 18.88 17.15 5.46
CA LEU A 215 19.39 17.57 4.14
C LEU A 215 18.99 16.60 3.01
N LEU A 216 18.34 15.47 3.34
CA LEU A 216 17.94 14.48 2.35
C LEU A 216 16.51 14.76 1.84
N PHE A 217 16.39 15.02 0.54
CA PHE A 217 15.13 15.22 -0.13
C PHE A 217 14.78 14.04 -1.03
N PRO A 218 13.49 13.67 -1.13
CA PRO A 218 13.06 12.67 -2.08
C PRO A 218 13.21 13.26 -3.49
N MET A 219 14.00 12.59 -4.33
CA MET A 219 14.12 12.95 -5.74
C MET A 219 13.10 12.18 -6.58
N GLY A 220 12.83 12.71 -7.77
CA GLY A 220 12.05 12.01 -8.79
C GLY A 220 12.73 10.72 -9.26
N PRO A 221 12.03 9.91 -10.06
CA PRO A 221 12.59 8.68 -10.63
C PRO A 221 13.92 8.95 -11.33
N HIS A 222 14.89 8.03 -11.18
CA HIS A 222 16.19 8.15 -11.85
C HIS A 222 16.11 8.26 -13.39
N HIS A 223 14.99 7.87 -13.98
CA HIS A 223 14.74 7.93 -15.42
C HIS A 223 13.74 9.02 -15.81
N ASP A 224 13.54 10.03 -14.96
CA ASP A 224 12.74 11.19 -15.33
C ASP A 224 13.45 11.92 -16.49
N PRO A 225 12.81 12.02 -17.68
CA PRO A 225 13.41 12.67 -18.83
C PRO A 225 13.77 14.13 -18.54
N LEU A 226 13.03 14.81 -17.65
CA LEU A 226 13.34 16.18 -17.27
C LEU A 226 14.68 16.25 -16.53
N LEU A 227 14.90 15.37 -15.55
CA LEU A 227 16.13 15.36 -14.75
C LEU A 227 17.33 14.92 -15.58
N SER A 228 17.17 13.99 -16.52
CA SER A 228 18.26 13.60 -17.43
C SER A 228 18.66 14.73 -18.38
N HIS A 229 17.70 15.55 -18.82
CA HIS A 229 17.98 16.75 -19.62
C HIS A 229 18.70 17.84 -18.81
N LEU A 230 18.34 18.05 -17.53
CA LEU A 230 18.96 19.08 -16.68
C LEU A 230 20.33 18.69 -16.14
N LEU A 231 20.56 17.41 -15.86
CA LEU A 231 21.83 16.91 -15.29
C LEU A 231 22.90 16.64 -16.35
N GLY A 232 22.54 16.80 -17.63
CA GLY A 232 23.41 16.48 -18.77
C GLY A 232 23.58 14.96 -18.97
N PRO A 233 24.03 14.54 -20.17
CA PRO A 233 24.31 13.13 -20.44
C PRO A 233 25.42 12.65 -19.50
N ARG A 234 25.05 11.90 -18.46
CA ARG A 234 25.99 11.04 -17.75
C ARG A 234 26.13 9.78 -18.57
N GLU A 235 27.28 9.63 -19.23
CA GLU A 235 27.69 8.34 -19.79
C GLU A 235 27.65 7.31 -18.66
N CYS A 236 26.67 6.42 -18.68
CA CYS A 236 26.76 5.18 -17.93
C CYS A 236 27.96 4.42 -18.53
N PRO A 237 28.93 3.96 -17.73
CA PRO A 237 29.96 3.08 -18.26
C PRO A 237 29.25 1.87 -18.88
N ALA A 238 29.34 1.76 -20.20
CA ALA A 238 28.83 0.64 -20.94
C ALA A 238 29.45 -0.62 -20.34
N GLN A 239 28.62 -1.63 -20.10
CA GLN A 239 29.12 -2.98 -19.92
C GLN A 239 29.70 -3.43 -21.27
N ASP A 240 30.97 -3.10 -21.50
CA ASP A 240 31.78 -3.66 -22.58
C ASP A 240 31.94 -5.15 -22.31
N GLY A 241 31.20 -5.96 -23.06
CA GLY A 241 31.19 -7.40 -22.84
C GLY A 241 30.27 -8.18 -23.74
N GLN A 242 30.16 -7.81 -25.03
CA GLN A 242 29.67 -8.77 -26.03
C GLN A 242 30.24 -8.48 -27.43
N GLU A 243 31.36 -9.15 -27.73
CA GLU A 243 31.87 -9.28 -29.09
C GLU A 243 30.80 -9.88 -30.01
N LEU A 244 30.55 -9.22 -31.14
CA LEU A 244 29.75 -9.72 -32.24
C LEU A 244 30.62 -10.61 -33.15
N PRO A 245 30.12 -11.77 -33.64
CA PRO A 245 30.86 -12.59 -34.58
C PRO A 245 30.85 -11.95 -35.97
N VAL A 246 32.04 -11.85 -36.55
CA VAL A 246 32.29 -11.43 -37.94
C VAL A 246 31.65 -12.44 -38.89
N GLY A 247 30.53 -12.05 -39.50
CA GLY A 247 29.88 -12.76 -40.60
C GLY A 247 30.50 -12.39 -41.94
N GLY A 248 31.00 -13.39 -42.65
CA GLY A 248 31.76 -13.28 -43.90
C GLY A 248 31.00 -12.66 -45.07
N ARG A 249 31.77 -11.95 -45.90
CA ARG A 249 31.36 -11.46 -47.22
C ARG A 249 31.84 -12.46 -48.26
N ALA A 250 30.90 -13.10 -48.94
CA ALA A 250 31.15 -13.84 -50.16
C ALA A 250 31.37 -12.86 -51.31
N LEU A 251 32.51 -12.98 -51.99
CA LEU A 251 32.67 -12.72 -53.41
C LEU A 251 33.63 -13.79 -53.95
N ASP A 252 33.19 -14.40 -55.05
CA ASP A 252 33.76 -15.48 -55.89
C ASP A 252 33.47 -16.93 -55.47
#